data_AF-A0A2G4IVL9-F1
#
_entry.id   AF-A0A2G4IVL9-F1
#
_cell.length_a   1.000
_cell.length_b   1.000
_cell.length_c   1.000
_cell.angle_alpha   90.00
_cell.angle_beta   90.00
_cell.angle_gamma   90.00
#
_symmetry.space_group_name_H-M   'P 1'
#
loop_
_entity.id
_entity.type
_entity.pdbx_description
1 polymer ?
#
loop_
_entity_poly.entity_id
_entity_poly.type
_entity_poly.pdbx_seq_one_letter_code
_entity_poly.pdbx_strand_id
1 'polypeptide(L)'
;MSASESQPSVAITFDCTPLRGVSRLDIPLDASPVFRKRLEHFQRAVSKHGMRNTYYLTNATCTFHFTNNAALGWVQFTIDGTVLTNELDTATVGSDLDIRLEKETCDWLTQPAVEWLALSAKRAIEIEFDRYIAAGDLSRAIERISREQAASDAAGGFLGMNL
;
A
#
# COMPACT_ATOMS: atom_id res chain seq x y z
N MET A 1 -24.11 -28.11 -0.09
CA MET A 1 -22.69 -28.15 0.32
C MET A 1 -22.03 -26.95 -0.32
N SER A 2 -21.92 -25.84 0.42
CA SER A 2 -21.23 -24.64 -0.06
C SER A 2 -19.74 -24.97 -0.14
N ALA A 3 -19.14 -24.73 -1.31
CA ALA A 3 -17.69 -24.82 -1.45
C ALA A 3 -17.06 -23.90 -0.41
N SER A 4 -16.34 -24.47 0.56
CA SER A 4 -15.49 -23.68 1.44
C SER A 4 -14.42 -23.07 0.56
N GLU A 5 -14.50 -21.77 0.27
CA GLU A 5 -13.38 -21.03 -0.32
C GLU A 5 -12.17 -21.27 0.59
N SER A 6 -11.17 -21.96 0.05
CA SER A 6 -9.93 -22.22 0.76
C SER A 6 -9.23 -20.88 1.00
N GLN A 7 -9.15 -20.47 2.26
CA GLN A 7 -8.42 -19.26 2.65
C GLN A 7 -6.96 -19.38 2.20
N PRO A 8 -6.40 -18.38 1.49
CA PRO A 8 -5.03 -18.46 1.03
C PRO A 8 -4.07 -18.47 2.23
N SER A 9 -3.00 -19.26 2.14
CA SER A 9 -1.98 -19.32 3.21
C SER A 9 -1.28 -17.99 3.46
N VAL A 10 -1.26 -17.11 2.44
CA VAL A 10 -0.81 -15.71 2.53
C VAL A 10 -1.90 -14.82 1.93
N ALA A 11 -2.53 -14.00 2.76
CA ALA A 11 -3.56 -13.05 2.34
C ALA A 11 -2.98 -11.63 2.36
N ILE A 12 -2.99 -10.96 1.21
CA ILE A 12 -2.45 -9.61 1.05
C ILE A 12 -3.53 -8.66 0.53
N THR A 13 -3.59 -7.47 1.10
CA THR A 13 -4.37 -6.35 0.58
C THR A 13 -3.55 -5.07 0.67
N PHE A 14 -3.76 -4.13 -0.25
CA PHE A 14 -3.16 -2.80 -0.21
C PHE A 14 -3.89 -1.84 -1.15
N ASP A 15 -3.79 -0.55 -0.85
CA ASP A 15 -4.04 0.53 -1.80
C ASP A 15 -2.70 1.00 -2.38
N CYS A 16 -2.66 1.28 -3.68
CA CYS A 16 -1.47 1.77 -4.37
C CYS A 16 -1.67 3.21 -4.85
N THR A 17 -0.71 4.09 -4.52
CA THR A 17 -0.62 5.45 -5.05
C THR A 17 0.68 5.63 -5.84
N PRO A 18 0.64 5.76 -7.18
CA PRO A 18 1.80 6.12 -7.98
C PRO A 18 2.27 7.54 -7.66
N LEU A 19 3.52 7.71 -7.20
CA LEU A 19 3.98 9.03 -6.74
C LEU A 19 4.08 10.06 -7.87
N ARG A 20 4.33 9.62 -9.11
CA ARG A 20 4.27 10.49 -10.31
C ARG A 20 2.90 11.14 -10.55
N GLY A 21 1.83 10.58 -9.99
CA GLY A 21 0.47 11.10 -10.12
C GLY A 21 0.09 12.13 -9.04
N VAL A 22 0.96 12.35 -8.05
CA VAL A 22 0.68 13.28 -6.95
C VAL A 22 0.99 14.70 -7.40
N SER A 23 -0.06 15.50 -7.60
CA SER A 23 0.03 16.85 -8.18
C SER A 23 0.59 17.91 -7.22
N ARG A 24 0.31 17.79 -5.92
CA ARG A 24 0.85 18.68 -4.88
C ARG A 24 1.24 17.87 -3.65
N LEU A 25 2.45 18.12 -3.17
CA LEU A 25 2.98 17.54 -1.94
C LEU A 25 2.93 18.52 -0.77
N ASP A 26 2.57 19.80 -1.01
CA ASP A 26 2.43 20.80 0.05
C ASP A 26 1.31 20.39 1.01
N ILE A 27 1.59 20.50 2.32
CA ILE A 27 0.62 20.18 3.37
C ILE A 27 -0.19 21.45 3.68
N PRO A 28 -1.51 21.46 3.44
CA PRO A 28 -2.35 22.58 3.83
C PRO A 28 -2.31 22.82 5.33
N LEU A 29 -2.39 24.08 5.77
CA LEU A 29 -2.40 24.42 7.20
C LEU A 29 -3.63 23.87 7.94
N ASP A 30 -4.74 23.71 7.22
CA ASP A 30 -6.02 23.19 7.67
C ASP A 30 -6.17 21.66 7.47
N ALA A 31 -5.11 20.97 7.04
CA ALA A 31 -5.12 19.53 6.84
C ALA A 31 -5.44 18.78 8.15
N SER A 32 -6.33 17.79 8.05
CA SER A 32 -6.57 16.87 9.17
C SER A 32 -5.27 16.13 9.56
N PRO A 33 -5.08 15.73 10.83
CA PRO A 33 -3.86 15.05 11.25
C PRO A 33 -3.51 13.80 10.44
N VAL A 34 -4.53 13.04 10.03
CA VAL A 34 -4.38 11.82 9.22
C VAL A 34 -3.91 12.17 7.80
N PHE A 35 -4.54 13.16 7.17
CA PHE A 35 -4.17 13.59 5.83
C PHE A 35 -2.77 14.21 5.80
N ARG A 36 -2.46 15.03 6.80
CA ARG A 36 -1.13 15.59 7.01
C ARG A 36 -0.05 14.51 7.11
N LYS A 37 -0.24 13.51 7.97
CA LYS A 37 0.72 12.41 8.12
C LYS A 37 0.94 11.66 6.82
N ARG A 38 -0.13 11.43 6.04
CA ARG A 38 -0.04 10.80 4.71
C ARG A 38 0.80 11.63 3.74
N LEU A 39 0.60 12.95 3.71
CA LEU A 39 1.41 13.83 2.86
C LEU A 39 2.88 13.90 3.33
N GLU A 40 3.15 13.92 4.63
CA GLU A 40 4.52 13.84 5.18
C GLU A 40 5.22 12.54 4.76
N HIS A 41 4.47 11.43 4.76
CA HIS A 41 4.94 10.13 4.26
C HIS A 41 5.28 10.18 2.77
N PHE A 42 4.42 10.77 1.95
CA PHE A 42 4.65 10.94 0.51
C PHE A 42 5.84 11.86 0.23
N GLN A 43 5.95 12.99 0.93
CA GLN A 43 7.10 13.90 0.82
C GLN A 43 8.41 13.16 1.08
N ARG A 44 8.49 12.42 2.19
CA ARG A 44 9.68 11.64 2.55
C ARG A 44 10.01 10.57 1.51
N ALA A 45 8.99 9.87 1.01
CA ALA A 45 9.15 8.89 -0.06
C ALA A 45 9.72 9.53 -1.33
N VAL A 46 9.14 10.65 -1.77
CA VAL A 46 9.60 11.40 -2.95
C VAL A 46 11.02 11.93 -2.76
N SER A 47 11.35 12.49 -1.59
CA SER A 47 12.70 12.97 -1.31
C SER A 47 13.75 11.86 -1.31
N LYS A 48 13.38 10.65 -0.88
CA LYS A 48 14.31 9.52 -0.77
C LYS A 48 14.48 8.74 -2.08
N HIS A 49 13.38 8.50 -2.80
CA HIS A 49 13.35 7.57 -3.93
C HIS A 49 12.97 8.23 -5.26
N GLY A 50 12.51 9.48 -5.23
CA GLY A 50 11.94 10.16 -6.39
C GLY A 50 10.48 9.77 -6.65
N MET A 51 9.93 10.28 -7.76
CA MET A 51 8.52 10.06 -8.14
C MET A 51 8.35 9.00 -9.24
N ARG A 52 9.37 8.83 -10.08
CA ARG A 52 9.34 7.93 -11.22
C ARG A 52 9.53 6.49 -10.73
N ASN A 53 8.75 5.54 -11.28
CA ASN A 53 8.81 4.11 -10.94
C ASN A 53 8.70 3.84 -9.41
N THR A 54 8.07 4.77 -8.68
CA THR A 54 7.90 4.70 -7.22
C THR A 54 6.42 4.74 -6.88
N TYR A 55 6.00 3.79 -6.05
CA TYR A 55 4.62 3.57 -5.65
C TYR A 55 4.53 3.54 -4.14
N TYR A 56 3.57 4.24 -3.58
CA TYR A 56 3.31 4.22 -2.15
C TYR A 56 2.16 3.27 -1.85
N LEU A 57 2.39 2.33 -0.93
CA LEU A 57 1.39 1.42 -0.42
C LEU A 57 0.78 1.98 0.87
N THR A 58 -0.55 2.07 0.90
CA THR A 58 -1.32 2.45 2.09
C THR A 58 -2.33 1.37 2.44
N ASN A 59 -2.77 1.33 3.70
CA ASN A 59 -3.72 0.32 4.19
C ASN A 59 -3.26 -1.13 3.88
N ALA A 60 -1.95 -1.34 3.74
CA ALA A 60 -1.45 -2.63 3.32
C ALA A 60 -1.41 -3.60 4.49
N THR A 61 -1.88 -4.82 4.26
CA THR A 61 -1.85 -5.90 5.23
C THR A 61 -1.33 -7.17 4.60
N CYS A 62 -0.61 -7.96 5.40
CA CYS A 62 -0.17 -9.29 5.03
C CYS A 62 -0.47 -10.24 6.19
N THR A 63 -1.29 -11.26 5.93
CA THR A 63 -1.70 -12.26 6.92
C THR A 63 -1.14 -13.62 6.54
N PHE A 64 -0.37 -14.22 7.45
CA PHE A 64 0.11 -15.60 7.31
C PHE A 64 -0.80 -16.54 8.11
N HIS A 65 -1.26 -17.60 7.46
CA HIS A 65 -2.03 -18.68 8.09
C HIS A 65 -1.15 -19.93 8.24
N PHE A 66 -0.90 -20.35 9.47
CA PHE A 66 -0.07 -21.52 9.81
C PHE A 66 -0.89 -22.76 10.12
N THR A 67 -2.20 -22.60 10.33
CA THR A 67 -3.13 -23.73 10.55
C THR A 67 -4.36 -23.59 9.68
N ASN A 68 -5.09 -24.69 9.53
CA ASN A 68 -6.35 -24.71 8.77
C ASN A 68 -7.55 -24.19 9.58
N ASN A 69 -7.33 -23.67 10.79
CA ASN A 69 -8.38 -23.10 11.62
C ASN A 69 -8.38 -21.57 11.47
N ALA A 70 -9.46 -21.00 10.95
CA ALA A 70 -9.57 -19.55 10.74
C ALA A 70 -9.44 -18.72 12.04
N ALA A 71 -9.72 -19.32 13.20
CA ALA A 71 -9.66 -18.64 14.50
C ALA A 71 -8.29 -18.74 15.19
N LEU A 72 -7.39 -19.63 14.75
CA LEU A 72 -6.15 -19.93 15.46
C LEU A 72 -4.97 -20.09 14.51
N GLY A 73 -3.79 -19.69 14.94
CA GLY A 73 -2.56 -19.96 14.20
C GLY A 73 -2.38 -19.07 12.97
N TRP A 74 -2.61 -17.77 13.12
CA TRP A 74 -2.31 -16.76 12.11
C TRP A 74 -1.71 -15.51 12.74
N VAL A 75 -0.98 -14.75 11.91
CA VAL A 75 -0.43 -13.44 12.25
C VAL A 75 -0.71 -12.45 11.14
N GLN A 76 -0.96 -11.20 11.48
CA GLN A 76 -1.24 -10.11 10.55
C GLN A 76 -0.25 -8.98 10.78
N PHE A 77 0.37 -8.53 9.69
CA PHE A 77 1.23 -7.36 9.63
C PHE A 77 0.49 -6.19 8.98
N THR A 78 0.71 -4.98 9.51
CA THR A 78 0.42 -3.73 8.80
C THR A 78 1.68 -3.24 8.12
N ILE A 79 1.50 -2.70 6.91
CA ILE A 79 2.58 -2.33 6.01
C ILE A 79 2.30 -0.94 5.45
N ASP A 80 3.30 -0.08 5.45
CA ASP A 80 3.23 1.27 4.89
C ASP A 80 4.59 1.64 4.29
N GLY A 81 4.63 2.26 3.12
CA GLY A 81 5.89 2.68 2.50
C GLY A 81 5.91 2.53 0.99
N THR A 82 7.11 2.44 0.41
CA THR A 82 7.30 2.48 -1.04
C THR A 82 7.77 1.18 -1.65
N VAL A 83 7.23 0.89 -2.84
CA VAL A 83 7.73 -0.12 -3.77
C VAL A 83 8.32 0.58 -4.99
N LEU A 84 9.47 0.09 -5.45
CA LEU A 84 10.23 0.59 -6.59
C LEU A 84 10.18 -0.44 -7.71
N THR A 85 9.88 0.01 -8.92
CA THR A 85 9.85 -0.85 -10.11
C THR A 85 11.03 -0.56 -11.04
N ASN A 86 11.22 -1.46 -12.00
CA ASN A 86 12.11 -1.19 -13.13
C ASN A 86 11.56 -0.06 -14.01
N GLU A 87 12.37 0.38 -14.97
CA GLU A 87 12.04 1.53 -15.84
C GLU A 87 10.73 1.37 -16.63
N LEU A 88 10.30 0.13 -16.87
CA LEU A 88 9.11 -0.23 -17.65
C LEU A 88 7.87 -0.50 -16.81
N ASP A 89 7.95 -0.35 -15.48
CA ASP A 89 6.87 -0.68 -14.55
C ASP A 89 6.35 -2.12 -14.69
N THR A 90 7.24 -3.08 -14.94
CA THR A 90 6.85 -4.49 -15.13
C THR A 90 7.25 -5.42 -13.98
N ALA A 91 8.19 -5.01 -13.15
CA ALA A 91 8.67 -5.80 -12.02
C ALA A 91 9.23 -4.91 -10.92
N THR A 92 9.08 -5.37 -9.68
CA THR A 92 9.62 -4.77 -8.46
C THR A 92 11.13 -5.02 -8.40
N VAL A 93 11.90 -3.95 -8.17
CA VAL A 93 13.37 -4.00 -8.02
C VAL A 93 13.81 -3.69 -6.60
N GLY A 94 12.91 -3.18 -5.76
CA GLY A 94 13.18 -2.93 -4.36
C GLY A 94 11.98 -2.35 -3.63
N SER A 95 12.09 -2.28 -2.30
CA SER A 95 11.07 -1.67 -1.46
C SER A 95 11.68 -1.13 -0.16
N ASP A 96 11.04 -0.08 0.35
CA ASP A 96 11.33 0.61 1.61
C ASP A 96 10.02 0.67 2.39
N LEU A 97 9.80 -0.36 3.20
CA LEU A 97 8.52 -0.64 3.87
C LEU A 97 8.73 -0.62 5.39
N ASP A 98 7.85 0.10 6.08
CA ASP A 98 7.61 -0.07 7.52
C ASP A 98 6.64 -1.23 7.71
N ILE A 99 7.09 -2.29 8.38
CA ILE A 99 6.32 -3.52 8.58
C ILE A 99 6.22 -3.78 10.07
N ARG A 100 4.98 -3.82 10.58
CA ARG A 100 4.71 -3.96 12.01
C ARG A 100 3.71 -5.07 12.25
N LEU A 101 3.98 -5.91 13.25
CA LEU A 101 3.01 -6.90 13.72
C LEU A 101 1.82 -6.16 14.33
N GLU A 102 0.63 -6.45 13.84
CA GLU A 102 -0.62 -5.79 14.27
C GLU A 102 -1.47 -6.72 15.13
N LYS A 103 -1.65 -7.96 14.68
CA LYS A 103 -2.48 -8.98 15.36
C LYS A 103 -1.87 -10.36 15.23
N GLU A 104 -2.14 -11.20 16.21
CA GLU A 104 -1.74 -12.61 16.21
C GLU A 104 -2.73 -13.46 17.00
N THR A 105 -2.68 -14.77 16.77
CA THR A 105 -3.41 -15.81 17.51
C THR A 105 -2.52 -16.99 17.88
N CYS A 106 -1.20 -16.80 17.81
CA CYS A 106 -0.16 -17.77 18.05
C CYS A 106 0.48 -17.48 19.41
N ASP A 107 0.02 -18.15 20.47
CA ASP A 107 0.66 -18.09 21.80
C ASP A 107 2.09 -18.67 21.81
N TRP A 108 2.47 -19.40 20.75
CA TRP A 108 3.83 -19.88 20.49
C TRP A 108 4.69 -18.94 19.62
N LEU A 109 4.20 -17.73 19.27
CA LEU A 109 4.94 -16.78 18.45
C LEU A 109 6.10 -16.16 19.25
N THR A 110 7.32 -16.29 18.72
CA THR A 110 8.52 -15.74 19.35
C THR A 110 9.01 -14.50 18.62
N GLN A 111 9.72 -13.60 19.32
CA GLN A 111 10.27 -12.39 18.71
C GLN A 111 11.16 -12.67 17.47
N PRO A 112 12.06 -13.66 17.45
CA PRO A 112 12.81 -14.00 16.23
C PRO A 112 11.92 -14.47 15.08
N ALA A 113 10.81 -15.16 15.37
CA ALA A 113 9.84 -15.54 14.36
C ALA A 113 9.12 -14.32 13.79
N VAL A 114 8.77 -13.33 14.61
CA VAL A 114 8.18 -12.06 14.15
C VAL A 114 9.11 -11.33 13.19
N GLU A 115 10.40 -11.24 13.52
CA GLU A 115 11.40 -10.58 12.66
C GLU A 115 11.56 -11.30 11.31
N TRP A 116 11.63 -12.62 11.33
CA TRP A 116 11.69 -13.42 10.12
C TRP A 116 10.40 -13.31 9.28
N LEU A 117 9.24 -13.26 9.94
CA LEU A 117 7.94 -13.08 9.28
C LEU A 117 7.75 -11.67 8.73
N ALA A 118 8.29 -10.63 9.38
CA ALA A 118 8.30 -9.28 8.85
C ALA A 118 9.12 -9.20 7.55
N LEU A 119 10.30 -9.84 7.52
CA LEU A 119 11.07 -9.98 6.28
C LEU A 119 10.30 -10.78 5.22
N SER A 120 9.60 -11.82 5.61
CA SER A 120 8.77 -12.62 4.71
C SER A 120 7.59 -11.82 4.15
N ALA A 121 6.95 -10.97 4.97
CA ALA A 121 5.89 -10.06 4.56
C ALA A 121 6.40 -9.05 3.52
N LYS A 122 7.62 -8.52 3.71
CA LYS A 122 8.29 -7.67 2.70
C LYS A 122 8.33 -8.37 1.34
N ARG A 123 8.88 -9.60 1.32
CA ARG A 123 9.00 -10.38 0.07
C ARG A 123 7.65 -10.72 -0.55
N ALA A 124 6.68 -11.07 0.28
CA ALA A 124 5.34 -11.39 -0.17
C ALA A 124 4.65 -10.18 -0.81
N ILE A 125 4.80 -8.97 -0.23
CA ILE A 125 4.32 -7.73 -0.83
C ILE A 125 5.00 -7.43 -2.16
N GLU A 126 6.33 -7.57 -2.26
CA GLU A 126 7.05 -7.35 -3.53
C GLU A 126 6.49 -8.25 -4.65
N ILE A 127 6.28 -9.54 -4.35
CA ILE A 127 5.73 -10.51 -5.30
C ILE A 127 4.26 -10.22 -5.63
N GLU A 128 3.45 -9.86 -4.64
CA GLU A 128 2.04 -9.53 -4.88
C GLU A 128 1.90 -8.23 -5.69
N PHE A 129 2.82 -7.27 -5.51
CA PHE A 129 2.85 -6.06 -6.31
C PHE A 129 3.16 -6.36 -7.78
N ASP A 130 4.07 -7.29 -8.07
CA ASP A 130 4.32 -7.75 -9.45
C ASP A 130 3.08 -8.38 -10.08
N ARG A 131 2.32 -9.16 -9.30
CA ARG A 131 1.03 -9.72 -9.75
C ARG A 131 0.00 -8.63 -10.02
N TYR A 132 -0.07 -7.62 -9.17
CA TYR A 132 -0.95 -6.46 -9.31
C TYR A 132 -0.63 -5.65 -10.58
N ILE A 133 0.67 -5.45 -10.88
CA ILE A 133 1.12 -4.85 -12.14
C ILE A 133 0.68 -5.71 -13.33
N ALA A 134 0.98 -7.01 -13.30
CA ALA A 134 0.71 -7.92 -14.40
C ALA A 134 -0.78 -8.07 -14.71
N ALA A 135 -1.64 -7.93 -13.69
CA ALA A 135 -3.09 -7.91 -13.85
C ALA A 135 -3.63 -6.62 -14.52
N GLY A 136 -2.78 -5.60 -14.71
CA GLY A 136 -3.15 -4.30 -15.25
C GLY A 136 -3.85 -3.39 -14.25
N ASP A 137 -3.94 -3.78 -12.98
CA ASP A 137 -4.63 -3.00 -11.95
C ASP A 137 -3.89 -1.70 -11.63
N LEU A 138 -2.57 -1.67 -11.83
CA LEU A 138 -1.79 -0.44 -11.74
C LEU A 138 -2.28 0.63 -12.75
N SER A 139 -2.50 0.25 -14.00
CA SER A 139 -3.01 1.15 -15.03
C SER A 139 -4.40 1.70 -14.66
N ARG A 140 -5.27 0.83 -14.12
CA ARG A 140 -6.60 1.21 -13.64
C ARG A 140 -6.55 2.18 -12.46
N ALA A 141 -5.61 1.99 -11.53
CA ALA A 141 -5.41 2.90 -10.41
C ALA A 141 -4.98 4.30 -10.88
N ILE A 142 -4.08 4.38 -11.87
CA ILE A 142 -3.68 5.65 -12.49
C ILE A 142 -4.87 6.35 -13.15
N GLU A 143 -5.69 5.62 -13.91
CA GLU A 143 -6.91 6.16 -14.55
C GLU A 143 -7.98 6.59 -13.55
N ARG A 144 -8.06 5.95 -12.38
CA ARG A 144 -8.99 6.35 -11.33
C ARG A 144 -8.57 7.68 -10.71
N ILE A 145 -7.28 7.80 -10.35
CA ILE A 145 -6.72 9.03 -9.77
C ILE A 145 -6.87 10.20 -10.75
N SER A 146 -6.61 10.00 -12.05
CA SER A 146 -6.75 11.07 -13.05
C SER A 146 -8.21 11.55 -13.19
N ARG A 147 -9.18 10.64 -13.12
CA ARG A 147 -10.62 10.99 -13.15
C ARG A 147 -11.07 11.73 -11.90
N GLU A 148 -10.64 11.28 -10.73
CA GLU A 148 -10.93 11.95 -9.45
C GLU A 148 -10.36 13.37 -9.43
N GLN A 149 -9.13 13.55 -9.92
CA GLN A 149 -8.50 14.86 -10.07
C GLN A 149 -9.28 15.76 -11.03
N ALA A 150 -9.66 15.25 -12.21
CA ALA A 150 -10.43 16.02 -13.18
C ALA A 150 -11.81 16.43 -12.65
N ALA A 151 -12.47 15.56 -11.88
CA ALA A 151 -13.75 15.88 -11.23
C ALA A 151 -13.58 16.95 -10.14
N SER A 152 -12.51 16.88 -9.36
CA SER A 152 -12.17 17.89 -8.34
C SER A 152 -11.85 19.24 -8.96
N ASP A 153 -11.08 19.28 -10.06
CA ASP A 153 -10.72 20.52 -10.76
C ASP A 153 -11.96 21.15 -11.44
N ALA A 154 -12.86 20.32 -12.00
CA ALA A 154 -14.14 20.78 -12.55
C ALA A 154 -15.09 21.32 -11.46
N ALA A 155 -15.08 20.74 -10.26
CA ALA A 155 -15.85 21.22 -9.11
C ALA A 155 -15.24 22.47 -8.45
N GLY A 156 -13.91 22.61 -8.49
CA GLY A 156 -13.17 23.74 -7.93
C GLY A 156 -13.18 25.01 -8.78
N GLY A 157 -13.65 24.94 -10.04
CA GLY A 157 -13.73 26.07 -10.96
C GLY A 157 -14.86 27.08 -10.69
N PHE A 158 -15.69 26.89 -9.66
CA PHE A 158 -16.89 27.73 -9.42
C PHE A 158 -16.90 28.49 -8.07
N LEU A 159 -15.76 28.67 -7.40
CA LEU A 159 -15.69 29.50 -6.18
C LEU A 159 -14.60 30.58 -6.34
N GLY A 160 -14.95 31.69 -7.00
CA GLY A 160 -14.06 32.84 -7.06
C GLY A 160 -14.37 33.91 -8.10
N MET A 161 -15.64 34.24 -8.36
CA MET A 161 -16.00 35.50 -9.03
C MET A 161 -17.20 36.14 -8.33
N ASN A 162 -16.95 36.61 -7.10
CA ASN A 162 -17.72 37.66 -6.44
C ASN A 162 -16.88 38.16 -5.27
N LEU A 163 -16.11 39.22 -5.54
CA LEU A 163 -16.06 40.49 -4.82
C LEU A 163 -14.95 41.36 -5.43
#